data_AF-A0A7J8X719-F1
#
_entry.id   AF-A0A7J8X719-F1
#
_cell.length_a   1.000
_cell.length_b   1.000
_cell.length_c   1.000
_cell.angle_alpha   90.00
_cell.angle_beta   90.00
_cell.angle_gamma   90.00
#
_symmetry.space_group_name_H-M   'P 1'
#
loop_
_entity.id
_entity.type
_entity.pdbx_description
1 polymer ?
#
loop_
_entity_poly.entity_id
_entity_poly.type
_entity_poly.pdbx_seq_one_letter_code
_entity_poly.pdbx_strand_id
1 'polypeptide(L)'
;MEPLLKGPAALDYLMKAFTNCYGSPSEVCSSLPMTMRWLSSVSNCKDEEWGEHQNSVSNLKANDSSSQELLMSITLKTGGSYNSKNSTQIPFVNPNSSNVTGQEQPECKGDKVDVLVRLGLLKLVSGVSGLTPDALPETFMLNFSRLRGVQAEIQKIIVISTSILIFRQILSSEQASDMERTISNCTEQLSEFLNCVEDAGIEGIVDTIIGTSRHGDKVTDDKNLQLRKSMMARMLAKSLQAEDPVFKKVSRAVYLAFRGIVFGGSGTHGRKLAETALRQVGAASLTERVVKEAKVLVVAATVSIGVHGPWYATLI
;
A
#
# COMPACT_ATOMS: atom_id res chain seq x y z
N MET A 1 9.27 12.53 -23.68
CA MET A 1 10.35 11.95 -24.51
C MET A 1 10.14 10.46 -24.58
N GLU A 2 10.12 9.87 -25.78
CA GLU A 2 10.15 8.41 -25.90
C GLU A 2 11.53 7.85 -25.52
N PRO A 3 11.61 6.68 -24.88
CA PRO A 3 12.89 6.08 -24.53
C PRO A 3 13.66 5.67 -25.80
N LEU A 4 14.94 6.05 -25.88
CA LEU A 4 15.82 5.75 -27.03
C LEU A 4 16.02 4.24 -27.26
N LEU A 5 15.83 3.41 -26.24
CA LEU A 5 15.95 1.95 -26.33
C LEU A 5 14.71 1.31 -25.69
N LYS A 6 14.06 0.39 -26.40
CA LYS A 6 12.93 -0.42 -25.91
C LYS A 6 13.23 -1.91 -26.14
N GLY A 7 12.67 -2.78 -25.30
CA GLY A 7 12.75 -4.23 -25.46
C GLY A 7 14.10 -4.86 -25.04
N PRO A 8 14.41 -6.09 -25.49
CA PRO A 8 15.56 -6.87 -25.03
C PRO A 8 16.92 -6.17 -25.22
N ALA A 9 17.10 -5.43 -26.32
CA ALA A 9 18.33 -4.68 -26.59
C ALA A 9 18.62 -3.60 -25.53
N ALA A 10 17.57 -3.02 -24.91
CA ALA A 10 17.73 -2.08 -23.81
C ALA A 10 18.25 -2.77 -22.54
N LEU A 11 17.79 -4.00 -22.27
CA LEU A 11 18.26 -4.78 -21.12
C LEU A 11 19.71 -5.20 -21.31
N ASP A 12 20.10 -5.64 -22.51
CA ASP A 12 21.49 -5.99 -22.82
C ASP A 12 22.43 -4.79 -22.66
N TYR A 13 21.98 -3.60 -23.08
CA TYR A 13 22.73 -2.37 -22.89
C TYR A 13 22.93 -2.05 -21.39
N LEU A 14 21.86 -2.10 -20.60
CA LEU A 14 21.91 -1.86 -19.15
C LEU A 14 22.79 -2.89 -18.44
N MET A 15 22.70 -4.16 -18.85
CA MET A 15 23.51 -5.24 -18.29
C MET A 15 25.00 -4.98 -18.56
N LYS A 16 25.37 -4.64 -19.81
CA LYS A 16 26.76 -4.29 -20.16
C LYS A 16 27.26 -3.07 -19.40
N ALA A 17 26.45 -2.03 -19.28
CA ALA A 17 26.80 -0.84 -18.50
C ALA A 17 27.03 -1.18 -17.02
N PHE A 18 26.19 -2.03 -16.44
CA PHE A 18 26.32 -2.49 -15.07
C PHE A 18 27.58 -3.35 -14.86
N THR A 19 27.88 -4.28 -15.77
CA THR A 19 29.12 -5.07 -15.74
C THR A 19 30.37 -4.20 -15.78
N ASN A 20 30.37 -3.11 -16.57
CA ASN A 20 31.50 -2.20 -16.63
C ASN A 20 31.74 -1.43 -15.32
N CYS A 21 30.68 -1.15 -14.56
CA CYS A 21 30.78 -0.41 -13.30
C CYS A 21 31.08 -1.32 -12.10
N TYR A 22 30.51 -2.53 -12.06
CA TYR A 22 30.51 -3.40 -10.87
C TYR A 22 31.18 -4.76 -11.07
N GLY A 23 31.69 -5.03 -12.27
CA GLY A 23 32.39 -6.27 -12.61
C GLY A 23 31.46 -7.43 -12.95
N SER A 24 32.09 -8.60 -13.16
CA SER A 24 31.43 -9.87 -13.46
C SER A 24 30.64 -10.38 -12.25
N PRO A 25 29.54 -11.16 -12.46
CA PRO A 25 28.81 -11.85 -11.40
C PRO A 25 29.65 -12.71 -10.44
N SER A 26 30.89 -13.06 -10.78
CA SER A 26 31.82 -13.85 -9.96
C SER A 26 32.60 -13.05 -8.90
N GLU A 27 32.66 -11.71 -9.00
CA GLU A 27 33.51 -10.84 -8.15
C GLU A 27 32.68 -9.94 -7.21
N VAL A 28 31.39 -10.26 -7.04
CA VAL A 28 30.33 -9.30 -6.65
C VAL A 28 30.26 -8.98 -5.17
N CYS A 29 30.72 -9.86 -4.30
CA CYS A 29 30.57 -9.67 -2.84
C CYS A 29 31.29 -8.40 -2.33
N SER A 30 32.32 -7.91 -3.02
CA SER A 30 33.00 -6.66 -2.69
C SER A 30 32.40 -5.43 -3.37
N SER A 31 31.72 -5.58 -4.51
CA SER A 31 31.22 -4.47 -5.33
C SER A 31 29.77 -4.08 -5.05
N LEU A 32 28.95 -4.99 -4.51
CA LEU A 32 27.52 -4.76 -4.20
C LEU A 32 27.16 -5.00 -2.71
N PRO A 33 27.85 -4.39 -1.74
CA PRO A 33 27.60 -4.62 -0.32
C PRO A 33 26.19 -4.22 0.14
N MET A 34 25.60 -3.15 -0.42
CA MET A 34 24.27 -2.70 -0.02
C MET A 34 23.17 -3.61 -0.57
N THR A 35 23.33 -4.07 -1.81
CA THR A 35 22.44 -5.07 -2.42
C THR A 35 22.49 -6.39 -1.66
N MET A 36 23.68 -6.87 -1.27
CA MET A 36 23.83 -8.08 -0.46
C MET A 36 23.14 -7.94 0.91
N ARG A 37 23.38 -6.82 1.61
CA ARG A 37 22.74 -6.53 2.89
C ARG A 37 21.21 -6.47 2.75
N TRP A 38 20.71 -5.81 1.71
CA TRP A 38 19.29 -5.69 1.43
C TRP A 38 18.63 -7.06 1.16
N LEU A 39 19.21 -7.90 0.29
CA LEU A 39 18.68 -9.25 0.05
C LEU A 39 18.73 -10.12 1.31
N SER A 40 19.81 -10.02 2.09
CA SER A 40 19.96 -10.74 3.36
C SER A 40 18.89 -10.33 4.38
N SER A 41 18.52 -9.05 4.41
CA SER A 41 17.51 -8.53 5.35
C SER A 41 16.13 -9.16 5.18
N VAL A 42 15.81 -9.63 3.97
CA VAL A 42 14.52 -10.27 3.66
C VAL A 42 14.61 -11.79 3.53
N SER A 43 15.82 -12.34 3.46
CA SER A 43 16.06 -13.78 3.29
C SER A 43 15.35 -14.63 4.35
N ASN A 44 15.45 -14.22 5.61
CA ASN A 44 14.89 -14.98 6.75
C ASN A 44 13.34 -15.01 6.76
N CYS A 45 12.68 -14.07 6.10
CA CYS A 45 11.22 -13.97 6.10
C CYS A 45 10.58 -14.29 4.73
N LYS A 46 11.38 -14.59 3.70
CA LYS A 46 10.86 -14.76 2.33
C LYS A 46 9.84 -15.90 2.24
N ASP A 47 10.14 -17.02 2.89
CA ASP A 47 9.32 -18.24 2.77
C ASP A 47 8.00 -18.08 3.53
N GLU A 48 8.03 -17.39 4.67
CA GLU A 48 6.83 -17.02 5.42
C GLU A 48 5.94 -16.04 4.62
N GLU A 49 6.51 -14.94 4.12
CA GLU A 49 5.76 -13.92 3.37
C GLU A 49 5.17 -14.48 2.07
N TRP A 50 5.93 -15.32 1.37
CA TRP A 50 5.47 -16.02 0.17
C TRP A 50 4.40 -17.06 0.49
N GLY A 51 4.59 -17.86 1.54
CA GLY A 51 3.59 -18.84 2.01
C GLY A 51 2.27 -18.18 2.44
N GLU A 52 2.33 -17.07 3.17
CA GLU A 52 1.14 -16.28 3.52
C GLU A 52 0.43 -15.73 2.27
N HIS A 53 1.18 -15.29 1.26
CA HIS A 53 0.61 -14.83 -0.01
C HIS A 53 -0.11 -16.00 -0.73
N GLN A 54 0.53 -17.16 -0.85
CA GLN A 54 -0.08 -18.34 -1.46
C GLN A 54 -1.34 -18.80 -0.71
N ASN A 55 -1.33 -18.76 0.62
CA ASN A 55 -2.50 -19.04 1.43
C ASN A 55 -3.63 -18.04 1.15
N SER A 56 -3.30 -16.74 1.05
CA SER A 56 -4.27 -15.69 0.70
C SER A 56 -4.90 -15.92 -0.68
N VAL A 57 -4.10 -16.28 -1.69
CA VAL A 57 -4.57 -16.63 -3.04
C VAL A 57 -5.48 -17.86 -3.00
N SER A 58 -5.12 -18.88 -2.23
CA SER A 58 -5.90 -20.13 -2.12
C SER A 58 -7.25 -19.88 -1.46
N ASN A 59 -7.28 -19.11 -0.36
CA ASN A 59 -8.52 -18.71 0.31
C ASN A 59 -9.42 -17.86 -0.59
N LEU A 60 -8.83 -16.97 -1.39
CA LEU A 60 -9.58 -16.18 -2.36
C LEU A 60 -10.26 -17.07 -3.41
N LYS A 61 -9.53 -18.04 -3.96
CA LYS A 61 -10.08 -18.99 -4.95
C LYS A 61 -11.17 -19.89 -4.37
N ALA A 62 -11.01 -20.32 -3.11
CA ALA A 62 -12.03 -21.08 -2.41
C ALA A 62 -13.32 -20.25 -2.22
N ASN A 63 -13.19 -18.98 -1.83
CA ASN A 63 -14.34 -18.09 -1.65
C ASN A 63 -15.01 -17.72 -2.98
N ASP A 64 -14.29 -17.66 -4.09
CA ASP A 64 -14.92 -17.45 -5.41
C ASP A 64 -15.75 -18.65 -5.87
N SER A 65 -15.48 -19.84 -5.32
CA SER A 65 -16.25 -21.06 -5.58
C SER A 65 -17.44 -21.27 -4.62
N SER A 66 -17.46 -20.56 -3.48
CA SER A 66 -18.56 -20.60 -2.51
C SER A 66 -19.29 -19.26 -2.48
N SER A 67 -20.59 -19.23 -2.75
CA SER A 67 -21.43 -18.02 -2.77
C SER A 67 -21.64 -17.37 -1.38
N GLN A 68 -20.63 -17.33 -0.51
CA GLN A 68 -20.69 -16.73 0.82
C GLN A 68 -20.00 -15.36 0.81
N GLU A 69 -20.81 -14.31 0.85
CA GLU A 69 -20.39 -12.94 1.16
C GLU A 69 -19.67 -12.92 2.51
N LEU A 70 -18.36 -12.67 2.50
CA LEU A 70 -17.57 -12.62 3.72
C LEU A 70 -17.77 -11.26 4.40
N LEU A 71 -18.59 -11.26 5.46
CA LEU A 71 -18.86 -10.13 6.32
C LEU A 71 -17.64 -9.82 7.21
N MET A 72 -16.94 -8.73 6.96
CA MET A 72 -15.80 -8.29 7.77
C MET A 72 -16.17 -7.08 8.65
N SER A 73 -16.06 -7.25 9.97
CA SER A 73 -16.30 -6.18 10.93
C SER A 73 -15.16 -5.16 10.96
N ILE A 74 -15.46 -3.91 10.56
CA ILE A 74 -14.54 -2.77 10.59
C ILE A 74 -14.76 -2.02 11.92
N THR A 75 -14.35 -2.61 13.05
CA THR A 75 -14.45 -1.92 14.35
C THR A 75 -13.09 -1.84 15.03
N LEU A 76 -12.73 -0.64 15.50
CA LEU A 76 -11.57 -0.39 16.34
C LEU A 76 -11.91 -0.91 17.75
N LYS A 77 -11.56 -2.16 18.05
CA LYS A 77 -11.73 -2.72 19.39
C LYS A 77 -10.60 -2.25 20.30
N THR A 78 -10.85 -1.17 21.04
CA THR A 78 -10.10 -0.83 22.26
C THR A 78 -10.79 -1.57 23.43
N GLY A 79 -10.02 -2.26 24.28
CA GLY A 79 -10.52 -3.22 25.27
C GLY A 79 -11.69 -2.72 26.13
N GLY A 80 -12.73 -3.56 26.24
CA GLY A 80 -13.93 -3.37 27.04
C GLY A 80 -15.03 -4.31 26.56
N SER A 81 -15.38 -5.32 27.36
CA SER A 81 -16.39 -6.32 27.02
C SER A 81 -17.79 -5.69 26.99
N TYR A 82 -18.40 -5.62 25.82
CA TYR A 82 -19.84 -5.47 25.66
C TYR A 82 -20.28 -6.21 24.39
N ASN A 83 -21.14 -7.22 24.57
CA ASN A 83 -21.86 -7.91 23.50
C ASN A 83 -22.76 -6.89 22.78
N SER A 84 -22.31 -6.37 21.63
CA SER A 84 -23.13 -5.53 20.75
C SER A 84 -23.38 -6.25 19.43
N LYS A 85 -24.66 -6.55 19.16
CA LYS A 85 -25.16 -7.26 17.98
C LYS A 85 -25.22 -6.38 16.71
N ASN A 86 -24.61 -5.19 16.71
CA ASN A 86 -24.72 -4.22 15.61
C ASN A 86 -23.37 -3.99 14.91
N SER A 87 -22.75 -5.04 14.36
CA SER A 87 -21.64 -4.88 13.41
C SER A 87 -22.22 -4.41 12.08
N THR A 88 -21.85 -3.21 11.63
CA THR A 88 -22.21 -2.71 10.30
C THR A 88 -21.64 -3.66 9.24
N GLN A 89 -22.54 -4.28 8.49
CA GLN A 89 -22.26 -5.26 7.44
C GLN A 89 -22.16 -4.50 6.11
N ILE A 90 -21.03 -4.64 5.40
CA ILE A 90 -20.90 -4.09 4.04
C ILE A 90 -21.01 -5.26 3.04
N PRO A 91 -22.01 -5.25 2.14
CA PRO A 91 -22.17 -6.28 1.12
C PRO A 91 -21.04 -6.23 0.09
N PHE A 92 -20.78 -7.38 -0.53
CA PHE A 92 -19.71 -7.55 -1.51
C PHE A 92 -20.19 -7.06 -2.89
N VAL A 93 -19.67 -5.93 -3.37
CA VAL A 93 -19.89 -5.52 -4.77
C VAL A 93 -18.93 -6.30 -5.66
N ASN A 94 -19.49 -7.12 -6.55
CA ASN A 94 -18.74 -7.94 -7.50
C ASN A 94 -18.04 -7.04 -8.55
N PRO A 95 -16.70 -7.03 -8.67
CA PRO A 95 -15.98 -6.07 -9.51
C PRO A 95 -15.88 -6.50 -10.99
N ASN A 96 -16.88 -7.22 -11.50
CA ASN A 96 -16.92 -7.66 -12.90
C ASN A 96 -17.37 -6.54 -13.85
N SER A 97 -16.64 -5.42 -13.87
CA SER A 97 -16.58 -4.50 -15.01
C SER A 97 -15.59 -3.37 -14.73
N SER A 98 -14.30 -3.62 -14.96
CA SER A 98 -13.39 -2.51 -15.26
C SER A 98 -12.60 -2.87 -16.53
N ASN A 99 -12.85 -2.10 -17.59
CA ASN A 99 -12.09 -2.19 -18.83
C ASN A 99 -10.67 -1.67 -18.54
N VAL A 100 -9.73 -2.56 -18.21
CA VAL A 100 -8.34 -2.20 -17.90
C VAL A 100 -7.56 -2.05 -19.23
N THR A 101 -7.48 -0.83 -19.74
CA THR A 101 -6.69 -0.45 -20.94
C THR A 101 -5.22 -0.14 -20.60
N GLY A 102 -4.58 -0.93 -19.74
CA GLY A 102 -3.15 -0.81 -19.45
C GLY A 102 -2.49 -2.18 -19.34
N GLN A 103 -1.24 -2.31 -19.80
CA GLN A 103 -0.49 -3.56 -19.71
C GLN A 103 -0.52 -4.10 -18.28
N GLU A 104 -1.17 -5.25 -18.09
CA GLU A 104 -1.22 -5.95 -16.82
C GLU A 104 0.20 -6.36 -16.40
N GLN A 105 0.51 -6.13 -15.12
CA GLN A 105 1.80 -6.49 -14.57
C GLN A 105 1.84 -7.96 -14.18
N PRO A 106 2.97 -8.66 -14.44
CA PRO A 106 3.06 -10.10 -14.27
C PRO A 106 3.02 -10.54 -12.81
N GLU A 107 2.37 -11.68 -12.57
CA GLU A 107 2.40 -12.41 -11.30
C GLU A 107 3.79 -12.99 -11.03
N CYS A 108 4.18 -13.05 -9.76
CA CYS A 108 5.40 -13.72 -9.30
C CYS A 108 5.17 -15.23 -9.31
N LYS A 109 6.08 -15.99 -9.91
CA LYS A 109 5.96 -17.46 -10.02
C LYS A 109 6.55 -18.23 -8.85
N GLY A 110 7.13 -17.54 -7.88
CA GLY A 110 7.81 -18.14 -6.73
C GLY A 110 9.30 -18.42 -6.93
N ASP A 111 9.90 -17.93 -8.03
CA ASP A 111 11.34 -18.03 -8.25
C ASP A 111 12.10 -17.31 -7.12
N LYS A 112 13.14 -17.95 -6.56
CA LYS A 112 13.85 -17.47 -5.35
C LYS A 112 14.30 -16.01 -5.49
N VAL A 113 14.91 -15.66 -6.63
CA VAL A 113 15.38 -14.29 -6.92
C VAL A 113 14.21 -13.32 -7.06
N ASP A 114 13.15 -13.69 -7.78
CA ASP A 114 12.00 -12.84 -8.02
C ASP A 114 11.27 -12.50 -6.70
N VAL A 115 11.04 -13.52 -5.86
CA VAL A 115 10.44 -13.35 -4.52
C VAL A 115 11.29 -12.41 -3.67
N LEU A 116 12.61 -12.62 -3.62
CA LEU A 116 13.52 -11.79 -2.82
C LEU A 116 13.55 -10.34 -3.29
N VAL A 117 13.63 -10.10 -4.61
CA VAL A 117 13.68 -8.75 -5.17
C VAL A 117 12.36 -8.02 -4.94
N ARG A 118 11.22 -8.66 -5.23
CA ARG A 118 9.88 -8.08 -5.04
C ARG A 118 9.59 -7.81 -3.56
N LEU A 119 9.90 -8.76 -2.67
CA LEU A 119 9.74 -8.59 -1.22
C LEU A 119 10.66 -7.50 -0.68
N GLY A 120 11.93 -7.50 -1.11
CA GLY A 120 12.92 -6.51 -0.73
C GLY A 120 12.49 -5.11 -1.11
N LEU A 121 11.94 -4.91 -2.31
CA LEU A 121 11.45 -3.61 -2.76
C LEU A 121 10.24 -3.19 -1.95
N LEU A 122 9.30 -4.10 -1.72
CA LEU A 122 8.11 -3.83 -0.92
C LEU A 122 8.48 -3.40 0.51
N LYS A 123 9.38 -4.14 1.19
CA LYS A 123 9.82 -3.78 2.55
C LYS A 123 10.60 -2.46 2.57
N LEU A 124 11.40 -2.19 1.55
CA LEU A 124 12.14 -0.94 1.43
C LEU A 124 11.21 0.28 1.37
N VAL A 125 10.18 0.25 0.52
CA VAL A 125 9.24 1.38 0.39
C VAL A 125 8.17 1.42 1.48
N SER A 126 7.97 0.32 2.21
CA SER A 126 7.03 0.27 3.34
C SER A 126 7.64 0.78 4.65
N GLY A 127 8.93 1.15 4.64
CA GLY A 127 9.59 1.74 5.80
C GLY A 127 8.97 3.09 6.21
N VAL A 128 8.93 3.34 7.52
CA VAL A 128 8.47 4.62 8.10
C VAL A 128 9.52 5.73 7.94
N SER A 129 10.80 5.37 8.01
CA SER A 129 11.91 6.29 7.77
C SER A 129 12.03 6.56 6.28
N GLY A 130 12.25 7.82 5.93
CA GLY A 130 12.36 8.19 4.53
C GLY A 130 13.55 7.53 3.84
N LEU A 131 13.32 6.98 2.66
CA LEU A 131 14.35 6.37 1.84
C LEU A 131 15.41 7.41 1.48
N THR A 132 16.64 7.16 1.93
CA THR A 132 17.81 7.98 1.61
C THR A 132 18.66 7.28 0.54
N PRO A 133 19.48 8.02 -0.22
CA PRO A 133 20.41 7.43 -1.18
C PRO A 133 21.35 6.40 -0.55
N ASP A 134 21.81 6.66 0.68
CA ASP A 134 22.77 5.80 1.38
C ASP A 134 22.19 4.44 1.81
N ALA A 135 20.87 4.33 1.93
CA ALA A 135 20.19 3.09 2.31
C ALA A 135 19.72 2.26 1.10
N LEU A 136 19.85 2.80 -0.11
CA LEU A 136 19.33 2.19 -1.32
C LEU A 136 20.35 1.19 -1.90
N PRO A 137 19.90 0.00 -2.38
CA PRO A 137 20.79 -0.93 -3.07
C PRO A 137 21.37 -0.31 -4.34
N GLU A 138 22.62 -0.65 -4.66
CA GLU A 138 23.32 -0.14 -5.86
C GLU A 138 22.52 -0.44 -7.14
N THR A 139 21.88 -1.62 -7.19
CA THR A 139 21.01 -2.06 -8.29
C THR A 139 19.76 -1.22 -8.50
N PHE A 140 19.41 -0.33 -7.56
CA PHE A 140 18.22 0.53 -7.65
C PHE A 140 18.52 2.03 -7.66
N MET A 141 19.79 2.46 -7.74
CA MET A 141 20.18 3.88 -7.76
C MET A 141 19.38 4.73 -8.76
N LEU A 142 19.20 4.23 -9.98
CA LEU A 142 18.44 4.91 -11.03
C LEU A 142 16.93 5.02 -10.74
N ASN A 143 16.43 4.22 -9.80
CA ASN A 143 15.02 4.18 -9.41
C ASN A 143 14.74 4.94 -8.11
N PHE A 144 15.73 5.64 -7.52
CA PHE A 144 15.57 6.32 -6.22
C PHE A 144 14.33 7.22 -6.17
N SER A 145 14.16 8.14 -7.13
CA SER A 145 13.02 9.07 -7.15
C SER A 145 11.67 8.34 -7.29
N ARG A 146 11.62 7.26 -8.06
CA ARG A 146 10.42 6.43 -8.24
C ARG A 146 10.06 5.70 -6.96
N LEU A 147 11.03 5.07 -6.31
CA LEU A 147 10.83 4.36 -5.04
C LEU A 147 10.44 5.32 -3.91
N ARG A 148 11.06 6.50 -3.87
CA ARG A 148 10.70 7.58 -2.94
C ARG A 148 9.26 8.04 -3.16
N GLY A 149 8.84 8.19 -4.42
CA GLY A 149 7.45 8.49 -4.78
C GLY A 149 6.48 7.44 -4.27
N VAL A 150 6.75 6.16 -4.50
CA VAL A 150 5.90 5.05 -4.00
C VAL A 150 5.84 5.05 -2.47
N GLN A 151 6.96 5.27 -1.77
CA GLN A 151 6.96 5.37 -0.32
C GLN A 151 6.10 6.53 0.18
N ALA A 152 6.19 7.71 -0.45
CA ALA A 152 5.34 8.85 -0.11
C ALA A 152 3.86 8.51 -0.30
N GLU A 153 3.51 7.81 -1.38
CA GLU A 153 2.14 7.36 -1.63
C GLU A 153 1.65 6.32 -0.60
N ILE A 154 2.49 5.39 -0.16
CA ILE A 154 2.17 4.47 0.94
C ILE A 154 1.83 5.27 2.21
N GLN A 155 2.65 6.26 2.57
CA GLN A 155 2.39 7.09 3.76
C GLN A 155 1.09 7.89 3.62
N LYS A 156 0.80 8.48 2.46
CA LYS A 156 -0.48 9.15 2.19
C LYS A 156 -1.66 8.19 2.34
N ILE A 157 -1.56 6.97 1.81
CA ILE A 157 -2.62 5.95 1.93
C ILE A 157 -2.85 5.58 3.40
N ILE A 158 -1.79 5.45 4.20
CA ILE A 158 -1.90 5.20 5.65
C ILE A 158 -2.62 6.36 6.35
N VAL A 159 -2.25 7.60 6.06
CA VAL A 159 -2.89 8.80 6.63
C VAL A 159 -4.37 8.88 6.25
N ILE A 160 -4.70 8.68 4.98
CA ILE A 160 -6.09 8.69 4.48
C ILE A 160 -6.91 7.59 5.15
N SER A 161 -6.38 6.36 5.18
CA SER A 161 -7.08 5.20 5.79
C SER A 161 -7.33 5.41 7.28
N THR A 162 -6.33 5.92 8.01
CA THR A 162 -6.46 6.23 9.45
C THR A 162 -7.50 7.32 9.70
N SER A 163 -7.47 8.37 8.86
CA SER A 163 -8.41 9.49 8.93
C SER A 163 -9.85 9.04 8.69
N ILE A 164 -10.09 8.20 7.67
CA ILE A 164 -11.40 7.63 7.37
C ILE A 164 -11.90 6.74 8.50
N LEU A 165 -11.02 5.91 9.09
CA LEU A 165 -11.39 5.06 10.22
C LEU A 165 -11.88 5.88 11.43
N ILE A 166 -11.15 6.94 11.77
CA ILE A 166 -11.53 7.84 12.87
C ILE A 166 -12.82 8.58 12.51
N PHE A 167 -12.95 9.07 11.28
CA PHE A 167 -14.16 9.77 10.84
C PHE A 167 -15.39 8.86 10.90
N ARG A 168 -15.27 7.62 10.42
CA ARG A 168 -16.31 6.60 10.53
C ARG A 168 -16.68 6.32 11.99
N GLN A 169 -15.69 6.27 12.90
CA GLN A 169 -15.94 6.09 14.34
C GLN A 169 -16.75 7.26 14.92
N ILE A 170 -16.48 8.50 14.50
CA ILE A 170 -17.23 9.69 14.92
C ILE A 170 -18.66 9.64 14.36
N LEU A 171 -18.84 9.41 13.06
CA LEU A 171 -20.17 9.33 12.43
C LEU A 171 -21.03 8.19 13.01
N SER A 172 -20.41 7.06 13.35
CA SER A 172 -21.10 5.93 13.98
C SER A 172 -21.63 6.26 15.38
N SER A 173 -20.95 7.16 16.11
CA SER A 173 -21.45 7.64 17.40
C SER A 173 -22.68 8.55 17.28
N GLU A 174 -22.93 9.09 16.09
CA GLU A 174 -23.98 10.08 15.81
C GLU A 174 -25.18 9.52 15.02
N GLN A 175 -25.17 8.21 14.70
CA GLN A 175 -26.23 7.53 13.93
C GLN A 175 -26.54 8.18 12.56
N ALA A 176 -25.50 8.63 11.84
CA ALA A 176 -25.67 9.24 10.52
C ALA A 176 -26.19 8.23 9.47
N SER A 177 -27.25 8.60 8.73
CA SER A 177 -27.92 7.74 7.74
C SER A 177 -27.23 7.65 6.38
N ASP A 178 -26.32 8.58 6.04
CA ASP A 178 -25.58 8.62 4.77
C ASP A 178 -24.04 8.59 4.98
N MET A 179 -23.60 7.63 5.79
CA MET A 179 -22.20 7.50 6.22
C MET A 179 -21.25 7.19 5.07
N GLU A 180 -21.63 6.28 4.16
CA GLU A 180 -20.69 5.79 3.12
C GLU A 180 -20.45 6.81 2.00
N ARG A 181 -21.47 7.60 1.63
CA ARG A 181 -21.31 8.72 0.70
C ARG A 181 -20.42 9.80 1.28
N THR A 182 -20.63 10.16 2.55
CA THR A 182 -19.83 11.17 3.24
C THR A 182 -18.37 10.74 3.37
N ILE A 183 -18.12 9.46 3.67
CA ILE A 183 -16.78 8.87 3.71
C ILE A 183 -16.12 8.88 2.32
N SER A 184 -16.86 8.54 1.27
CA SER A 184 -16.34 8.54 -0.10
C SER A 184 -15.90 9.94 -0.54
N ASN A 185 -16.76 10.95 -0.33
CA ASN A 185 -16.44 12.36 -0.59
C ASN A 185 -15.22 12.82 0.23
N CYS A 186 -15.15 12.43 1.51
CA CYS A 186 -14.02 12.71 2.37
C CYS A 186 -12.71 12.08 1.86
N THR A 187 -12.77 10.87 1.33
CA THR A 187 -11.61 10.16 0.77
C THR A 187 -11.04 10.92 -0.43
N GLU A 188 -11.91 11.41 -1.31
CA GLU A 188 -11.54 12.16 -2.51
C GLU A 188 -10.92 13.52 -2.14
N GLN A 189 -11.59 14.31 -1.30
CA GLN A 189 -11.09 15.62 -0.88
C GLN A 189 -9.77 15.52 -0.09
N LEU A 190 -9.63 14.52 0.79
CA LEU A 190 -8.38 14.32 1.51
C LEU A 190 -7.25 13.85 0.58
N SER A 191 -7.57 13.03 -0.43
CA SER A 191 -6.60 12.63 -1.45
C SER A 191 -6.10 13.83 -2.24
N GLU A 192 -6.99 14.75 -2.61
CA GLU A 192 -6.65 15.97 -3.33
C GLU A 192 -5.82 16.93 -2.47
N PHE A 193 -6.24 17.16 -1.22
CA PHE A 193 -5.51 17.99 -0.26
C PHE A 193 -4.07 17.50 -0.06
N LEU A 194 -3.86 16.21 0.19
CA LEU A 194 -2.53 15.62 0.40
C LEU A 194 -1.67 15.53 -0.88
N ASN A 195 -2.26 15.75 -2.05
CA ASN A 195 -1.50 15.85 -3.30
C ASN A 195 -1.05 17.29 -3.58
N CYS A 196 -1.75 18.28 -3.05
CA CYS A 196 -1.47 19.71 -3.27
C CYS A 196 -0.62 20.35 -2.16
N VAL A 197 -0.64 19.81 -0.94
CA VAL A 197 0.03 20.39 0.23
C VAL A 197 1.19 19.50 0.68
N GLU A 198 2.43 19.98 0.57
CA GLU A 198 3.63 19.25 0.99
C GLU A 198 3.68 19.05 2.52
N ASP A 199 3.40 20.11 3.30
CA ASP A 199 3.47 20.09 4.77
C ASP A 199 2.08 20.01 5.41
N ALA A 200 1.32 18.99 5.03
CA ALA A 200 -0.03 18.78 5.55
C ALA A 200 -0.02 18.40 7.05
N GLY A 201 -0.35 19.36 7.91
CA GLY A 201 -0.54 19.14 9.34
C GLY A 201 -1.87 18.45 9.69
N ILE A 202 -1.94 17.91 10.91
CA ILE A 202 -3.16 17.27 11.46
C ILE A 202 -4.36 18.22 11.43
N GLU A 203 -4.15 19.51 11.69
CA GLU A 203 -5.20 20.54 11.65
C GLU A 203 -5.83 20.65 10.26
N GLY A 204 -5.00 20.77 9.21
CA GLY A 204 -5.46 20.83 7.81
C GLY A 204 -6.19 19.56 7.35
N ILE A 205 -5.71 18.38 7.78
CA ILE A 205 -6.39 17.11 7.54
C ILE A 205 -7.79 17.11 8.19
N VAL A 206 -7.88 17.48 9.47
CA VAL A 206 -9.15 17.51 10.21
C VAL A 206 -10.13 18.52 9.61
N ASP A 207 -9.65 19.68 9.19
CA ASP A 207 -10.46 20.71 8.55
C ASP A 207 -11.03 20.27 7.20
N THR A 208 -10.22 19.57 6.40
CA THR A 208 -10.67 19.00 5.13
C THR A 208 -11.79 17.99 5.37
N ILE A 209 -11.62 17.08 6.34
CA ILE A 209 -12.61 16.05 6.64
C ILE A 209 -13.91 16.66 7.15
N ILE A 210 -13.84 17.61 8.08
CA ILE A 210 -15.04 18.21 8.67
C ILE A 210 -15.76 19.13 7.67
N GLY A 211 -15.01 19.80 6.79
CA GLY A 211 -15.56 20.57 5.68
C GLY A 211 -16.48 19.75 4.75
N THR A 212 -16.18 18.46 4.56
CA THR A 212 -17.01 17.55 3.73
C THR A 212 -18.41 17.30 4.30
N SER A 213 -18.57 17.37 5.64
CA SER A 213 -19.84 17.08 6.33
C SER A 213 -20.86 18.23 6.25
N ARG A 214 -20.43 19.41 5.78
CA ARG A 214 -21.21 20.67 5.83
C ARG A 214 -22.25 20.79 4.71
N HIS A 215 -22.32 19.84 3.78
CA HIS A 215 -23.15 19.98 2.57
C HIS A 215 -24.64 19.63 2.74
N GLY A 216 -25.12 19.40 3.97
CA GLY A 216 -26.43 18.77 4.19
C GLY A 216 -27.43 19.45 5.13
N ASP A 217 -27.04 20.12 6.22
CA ASP A 217 -28.05 20.54 7.20
C ASP A 217 -27.73 21.80 8.00
N LYS A 218 -28.79 22.50 8.36
CA LYS A 218 -28.86 23.81 9.02
C LYS A 218 -28.13 23.81 10.36
N VAL A 219 -27.37 24.89 10.60
CA VAL A 219 -26.92 25.36 11.92
C VAL A 219 -26.42 24.22 12.84
N THR A 220 -25.32 23.56 12.46
CA THR A 220 -24.52 22.86 13.46
C THR A 220 -24.02 23.90 14.46
N ASP A 221 -24.43 23.77 15.73
CA ASP A 221 -23.90 24.56 16.85
C ASP A 221 -22.38 24.59 16.77
N ASP A 222 -21.81 25.79 16.64
CA ASP A 222 -20.37 26.01 16.40
C ASP A 222 -19.52 25.31 17.48
N LYS A 223 -20.07 25.18 18.68
CA LYS A 223 -19.47 24.44 19.80
C LYS A 223 -19.34 22.93 19.53
N ASN A 224 -20.35 22.30 18.94
CA ASN A 224 -20.33 20.87 18.61
C ASN A 224 -19.32 20.59 17.49
N LEU A 225 -19.25 21.48 16.50
CA LEU A 225 -18.26 21.41 15.43
C LEU A 225 -16.82 21.49 15.97
N GLN A 226 -16.55 22.44 16.86
CA GLN A 226 -15.23 22.57 17.50
C GLN A 226 -14.89 21.36 18.37
N LEU A 227 -15.88 20.79 19.06
CA LEU A 227 -15.68 19.57 19.84
C LEU A 227 -15.27 18.39 18.93
N ARG A 228 -15.94 18.20 17.78
CA ARG A 228 -15.56 17.19 16.77
C ARG A 228 -14.15 17.41 16.23
N LYS A 229 -13.79 18.65 15.86
CA LYS A 229 -12.44 19.01 15.39
C LYS A 229 -11.39 18.61 16.43
N SER A 230 -11.58 19.02 17.68
CA SER A 230 -10.62 18.76 18.76
C SER A 230 -10.50 17.26 19.09
N MET A 231 -11.60 16.51 19.03
CA MET A 231 -11.62 15.07 19.26
C MET A 231 -10.88 14.34 18.14
N MET A 232 -11.19 14.69 16.89
CA MET A 232 -10.57 14.09 15.71
C MET A 232 -9.07 14.36 15.66
N ALA A 233 -8.64 15.60 15.91
CA ALA A 233 -7.22 15.96 15.93
C ALA A 233 -6.44 15.15 16.97
N ARG A 234 -6.98 14.98 18.19
CA ARG A 234 -6.37 14.14 19.23
C ARG A 234 -6.30 12.67 18.82
N MET A 235 -7.39 12.13 18.28
CA MET A 235 -7.43 10.74 17.85
C MET A 235 -6.43 10.49 16.72
N LEU A 236 -6.36 11.40 15.74
CA LEU A 236 -5.44 11.28 14.61
C LEU A 236 -3.98 11.42 15.06
N ALA A 237 -3.68 12.40 15.92
CA ALA A 237 -2.35 12.58 16.50
C ALA A 237 -1.86 11.36 17.27
N LYS A 238 -2.75 10.66 17.95
CA LYS A 238 -2.43 9.41 18.66
C LYS A 238 -2.30 8.24 17.70
N SER A 239 -3.27 8.06 16.80
CA SER A 239 -3.35 6.91 15.90
C SER A 239 -2.34 6.91 14.75
N LEU A 240 -1.65 8.03 14.52
CA LEU A 240 -0.52 8.10 13.59
C LEU A 240 0.85 7.84 14.25
N GLN A 241 0.89 7.63 15.57
CA GLN A 241 2.14 7.25 16.24
C GLN A 241 2.49 5.79 15.91
N ALA A 242 3.77 5.53 15.64
CA ALA A 242 4.24 4.21 15.20
C ALA A 242 3.88 3.06 16.16
N GLU A 243 3.78 3.36 17.47
CA GLU A 243 3.45 2.36 18.49
C GLU A 243 1.95 2.12 18.67
N ASP A 244 1.09 2.99 18.11
CA ASP A 244 -0.35 2.89 18.27
C ASP A 244 -0.90 1.63 17.54
N PRO A 245 -1.79 0.87 18.18
CA PRO A 245 -2.40 -0.31 17.56
C PRO A 245 -3.16 -0.01 16.27
N VAL A 246 -3.76 1.19 16.15
CA VAL A 246 -4.46 1.61 14.93
C VAL A 246 -3.44 1.78 13.81
N PHE A 247 -2.32 2.47 14.07
CA PHE A 247 -1.25 2.61 13.09
C PHE A 247 -0.74 1.24 12.62
N LYS A 248 -0.42 0.34 13.54
CA LYS A 248 0.07 -1.02 13.21
C LYS A 248 -0.92 -1.80 12.36
N LYS A 249 -2.22 -1.72 12.69
CA LYS A 249 -3.29 -2.38 11.91
C LYS A 249 -3.42 -1.79 10.51
N VAL A 250 -3.46 -0.46 10.39
CA VAL A 250 -3.58 0.24 9.09
C VAL A 250 -2.35 -0.02 8.23
N SER A 251 -1.15 0.18 8.77
CA SER A 251 0.11 -0.06 8.07
C SER A 251 0.23 -1.51 7.60
N ARG A 252 -0.20 -2.50 8.40
CA ARG A 252 -0.23 -3.91 7.97
C ARG A 252 -1.25 -4.12 6.84
N ALA A 253 -2.45 -3.56 6.92
CA ALA A 253 -3.45 -3.69 5.86
C ALA A 253 -2.97 -3.08 4.53
N VAL A 254 -2.35 -1.89 4.58
CA VAL A 254 -1.75 -1.24 3.40
C VAL A 254 -0.59 -2.08 2.85
N TYR A 255 0.31 -2.56 3.71
CA TYR A 255 1.40 -3.46 3.30
C TYR A 255 0.88 -4.71 2.59
N LEU A 256 -0.13 -5.39 3.17
CA LEU A 256 -0.76 -6.56 2.57
C LEU A 256 -1.43 -6.23 1.23
N ALA A 257 -1.99 -5.03 1.09
CA ALA A 257 -2.58 -4.60 -0.17
C ALA A 257 -1.54 -4.43 -1.27
N PHE A 258 -0.41 -3.77 -0.97
CA PHE A 258 0.72 -3.69 -1.89
C PHE A 258 1.32 -5.07 -2.17
N ARG A 259 1.46 -5.94 -1.16
CA ARG A 259 1.93 -7.34 -1.34
C ARG A 259 1.04 -8.11 -2.30
N GLY A 260 -0.28 -7.93 -2.22
CA GLY A 260 -1.25 -8.53 -3.12
C GLY A 260 -0.96 -8.22 -4.59
N ILE A 261 -0.61 -6.98 -4.92
CA ILE A 261 -0.26 -6.57 -6.29
C ILE A 261 1.17 -6.94 -6.66
N VAL A 262 2.12 -6.74 -5.74
CA VAL A 262 3.54 -6.98 -5.99
C VAL A 262 3.79 -8.46 -6.29
N PHE A 263 3.14 -9.38 -5.60
CA PHE A 263 3.24 -10.82 -5.89
C PHE A 263 2.16 -11.33 -6.84
N GLY A 264 0.90 -10.92 -6.65
CA GLY A 264 -0.24 -11.42 -7.43
C GLY A 264 -0.49 -10.68 -8.76
N GLY A 265 0.44 -9.81 -9.19
CA GLY A 265 0.30 -9.01 -10.39
C GLY A 265 -0.81 -7.96 -10.30
N SER A 266 -1.02 -7.21 -11.39
CA SER A 266 -2.09 -6.21 -11.46
C SER A 266 -3.39 -6.72 -12.09
N GLY A 267 -3.50 -8.04 -12.27
CA GLY A 267 -4.69 -8.70 -12.76
C GLY A 267 -5.78 -8.81 -11.69
N THR A 268 -6.75 -9.69 -11.93
CA THR A 268 -7.92 -9.86 -11.05
C THR A 268 -7.54 -10.34 -9.64
N HIS A 269 -6.68 -11.35 -9.52
CA HIS A 269 -6.31 -11.92 -8.21
C HIS A 269 -5.59 -10.91 -7.32
N GLY A 270 -4.52 -10.28 -7.82
CA GLY A 270 -3.78 -9.27 -7.06
C GLY A 270 -4.66 -8.10 -6.63
N ARG A 271 -5.50 -7.59 -7.53
CA ARG A 271 -6.45 -6.50 -7.23
C ARG A 271 -7.41 -6.88 -6.11
N LYS A 272 -7.97 -8.07 -6.18
CA LYS A 272 -8.97 -8.56 -5.21
C LYS A 272 -8.33 -8.83 -3.83
N LEU A 273 -7.09 -9.29 -3.79
CA LEU A 273 -6.29 -9.36 -2.56
C LEU A 273 -6.05 -7.96 -1.97
N ALA A 274 -5.70 -6.99 -2.81
CA ALA A 274 -5.47 -5.62 -2.37
C ALA A 274 -6.73 -4.98 -1.78
N GLU A 275 -7.85 -5.13 -2.48
CA GLU A 275 -9.15 -4.66 -2.03
C GLU A 275 -9.56 -5.32 -0.72
N THR A 276 -9.40 -6.64 -0.61
CA THR A 276 -9.74 -7.40 0.61
C THR A 276 -8.95 -6.89 1.81
N ALA A 277 -7.64 -6.64 1.63
CA ALA A 277 -6.79 -6.11 2.69
C ALA A 277 -7.21 -4.69 3.13
N LEU A 278 -7.45 -3.78 2.17
CA LEU A 278 -7.87 -2.41 2.49
C LEU A 278 -9.28 -2.34 3.09
N ARG A 279 -10.17 -3.27 2.72
CA ARG A 279 -11.52 -3.35 3.26
C ARG A 279 -11.52 -3.58 4.78
N GLN A 280 -10.51 -4.28 5.32
CA GLN A 280 -10.33 -4.51 6.77
C GLN A 280 -10.18 -3.20 7.58
N VAL A 281 -9.76 -2.14 6.90
CA VAL A 281 -9.56 -0.80 7.46
C VAL A 281 -10.48 0.23 6.81
N GLY A 282 -11.53 -0.22 6.12
CA GLY A 282 -12.52 0.67 5.51
C GLY A 282 -12.02 1.51 4.35
N ALA A 283 -10.87 1.17 3.76
CA ALA A 283 -10.19 1.96 2.73
C ALA A 283 -10.26 1.30 1.34
N ALA A 284 -11.27 0.48 1.07
CA ALA A 284 -11.40 -0.26 -0.20
C ALA A 284 -11.41 0.66 -1.44
N SER A 285 -11.89 1.90 -1.30
CA SER A 285 -11.86 2.94 -2.33
C SER A 285 -10.43 3.33 -2.78
N LEU A 286 -9.40 3.05 -1.98
CA LEU A 286 -7.99 3.34 -2.32
C LEU A 286 -7.34 2.22 -3.16
N THR A 287 -8.06 1.16 -3.53
CA THR A 287 -7.51 0.01 -4.26
C THR A 287 -6.86 0.41 -5.59
N GLU A 288 -7.51 1.27 -6.38
CA GLU A 288 -6.92 1.73 -7.67
C GLU A 288 -5.63 2.51 -7.47
N ARG A 289 -5.56 3.31 -6.39
CA ARG A 289 -4.35 4.05 -6.02
C ARG A 289 -3.23 3.08 -5.65
N VAL A 290 -3.50 2.06 -4.83
CA VAL A 290 -2.53 1.00 -4.50
C VAL A 290 -2.06 0.27 -5.75
N VAL A 291 -2.98 -0.13 -6.65
CA VAL A 291 -2.64 -0.83 -7.89
C VAL A 291 -1.71 0.03 -8.74
N LYS A 292 -2.04 1.30 -8.96
CA LYS A 292 -1.22 2.23 -9.75
C LYS A 292 0.21 2.32 -9.22
N GLU A 293 0.39 2.52 -7.92
CA GLU A 293 1.72 2.71 -7.33
C GLU A 293 2.49 1.40 -7.19
N ALA A 294 1.82 0.29 -6.89
CA ALA A 294 2.45 -1.03 -6.82
C ALA A 294 2.94 -1.51 -8.20
N LYS A 295 2.32 -1.09 -9.31
CA LYS A 295 2.83 -1.38 -10.66
C LYS A 295 4.25 -0.84 -10.85
N VAL A 296 4.59 0.31 -10.26
CA VAL A 296 5.95 0.88 -10.31
C VAL A 296 6.95 -0.08 -9.69
N LEU A 297 6.61 -0.72 -8.57
CA LEU A 297 7.45 -1.71 -7.91
C LEU A 297 7.60 -2.98 -8.76
N VAL A 298 6.52 -3.47 -9.37
CA VAL A 298 6.57 -4.67 -10.22
C VAL A 298 7.44 -4.43 -11.46
N VAL A 299 7.31 -3.26 -12.09
CA VAL A 299 8.17 -2.88 -13.23
C VAL A 299 9.62 -2.77 -12.78
N ALA A 300 9.90 -2.10 -11.66
CA ALA A 300 11.25 -1.96 -11.12
C ALA A 300 11.87 -3.33 -10.81
N ALA A 301 11.11 -4.24 -10.19
CA ALA A 301 11.55 -5.62 -9.93
C ALA A 301 11.84 -6.37 -11.22
N THR A 302 10.93 -6.33 -12.20
CA THR A 302 11.04 -7.07 -13.47
C THR A 302 12.26 -6.61 -14.27
N VAL A 303 12.46 -5.29 -14.40
CA VAL A 303 13.64 -4.73 -15.08
C VAL A 303 14.90 -5.11 -14.31
N SER A 304 14.87 -4.99 -12.99
CA SER A 304 16.03 -5.29 -12.15
C SER A 304 16.44 -6.76 -12.23
N ILE A 305 15.49 -7.70 -12.23
CA ILE A 305 15.78 -9.13 -12.41
C ILE A 305 16.34 -9.39 -13.81
N GLY A 306 15.79 -8.73 -14.85
CA GLY A 306 16.29 -8.87 -16.20
C GLY A 306 17.73 -8.35 -16.39
N VAL A 307 18.11 -7.29 -15.69
CA VAL A 307 19.45 -6.68 -15.81
C VAL A 307 20.45 -7.27 -14.81
N HIS A 308 20.04 -7.45 -13.55
CA HIS A 308 20.89 -7.77 -12.42
C HIS A 308 20.71 -9.21 -11.91
N GLY A 309 19.82 -10.00 -12.52
CA GLY A 309 19.54 -11.39 -12.14
C GLY A 309 20.77 -12.27 -11.92
N PRO A 310 21.79 -12.25 -12.82
CA PRO A 310 23.02 -13.01 -12.61
C PRO A 310 23.78 -12.63 -11.33
N TRP A 311 23.81 -11.35 -10.96
CA TRP A 311 24.43 -10.88 -9.72
C TRP A 311 23.62 -11.30 -8.49
N TYR A 312 22.30 -11.20 -8.56
CA TYR A 312 21.43 -11.67 -7.49
C TYR A 312 21.61 -13.17 -7.24
N ALA A 313 21.71 -13.98 -8.29
CA ALA A 313 21.91 -15.43 -8.16
C ALA A 313 23.22 -15.77 -7.43
N THR A 314 24.29 -14.99 -7.59
CA THR A 314 25.54 -15.19 -6.84
C THR A 314 25.45 -14.74 -5.38
N LEU A 315 24.64 -13.70 -5.10
CA LEU A 315 24.51 -13.13 -3.75
C LEU A 315 23.58 -13.92 -2.81
N ILE A 316 22.85 -14.90 -3.32
CA ILE A 316 21.69 -15.56 -2.69
C ILE A 316 21.95 -17.02 -2.30
#